data_AF-A0A530AWP1-F1
#
_entry.id   AF-A0A530AWP1-F1
#
_cell.length_a   1.000
_cell.length_b   1.000
_cell.length_c   1.000
_cell.angle_alpha   90.00
_cell.angle_beta   90.00
_cell.angle_gamma   90.00
#
_symmetry.space_group_name_H-M   'P 1'
#
loop_
_entity.id
_entity.type
_entity.pdbx_description
1 polymer ?
#
loop_
_entity_poly.entity_id
_entity_poly.type
_entity_poly.pdbx_seq_one_letter_code
_entity_poly.pdbx_strand_id
1 'polypeptide(L)'
;LYKGLIVTGLLSIVGLAAATSATVGWGEVGTVAGISITGKNLFICGLIGLLVTGLIVVITEYYTGTNKRPVNSIAQASVTGHGTNVIQGLAVSLESTALPAIVIVGGIIATYQLGGLFGTAIAVTTMLGLAGMIVALDAFGPVTDNAGGIAEMAGLPKEVRHSTDALDAVGNTTKAVTKGYAIGSAGLGALVLFAAYSNDLRFFAANGDKYPYFQGMGDVSFDLSNPYVVAGLIFGGLIPYLFGGIAMTAVGRAAGSIVEE
;
A
#
# COMPACT_ATOMS: atom_id res chain seq x y z
N LEU A 1 -7.62 18.53 -1.79
CA LEU A 1 -7.11 17.21 -1.37
C LEU A 1 -5.60 17.10 -1.63
N TYR A 2 -5.11 17.14 -2.88
CA TYR A 2 -3.67 17.06 -3.19
C TYR A 2 -2.77 18.12 -2.55
N LYS A 3 -3.23 19.37 -2.45
CA LYS A 3 -2.50 20.41 -1.69
C LYS A 3 -2.26 20.00 -0.23
N GLY A 4 -3.25 19.35 0.39
CA GLY A 4 -3.12 18.81 1.74
C GLY A 4 -2.06 17.73 1.82
N LEU A 5 -2.10 16.75 0.91
CA LEU A 5 -1.09 15.69 0.83
C LEU A 5 0.35 16.25 0.66
N ILE A 6 0.52 17.24 -0.22
CA ILE A 6 1.83 17.90 -0.45
C ILE A 6 2.30 18.61 0.83
N VAL A 7 1.42 19.38 1.49
CA VAL A 7 1.75 20.08 2.73
C VAL A 7 2.10 19.08 3.84
N THR A 8 1.32 18.00 4.01
CA THR A 8 1.62 16.95 4.98
C THR A 8 2.96 16.27 4.66
N GLY A 9 3.26 16.01 3.38
CA GLY A 9 4.56 15.48 2.96
C GLY A 9 5.72 16.39 3.34
N LEU A 10 5.63 17.69 3.03
CA LEU A 10 6.66 18.67 3.38
C LEU A 10 6.84 18.80 4.90
N LEU A 11 5.74 18.85 5.65
CA LEU A 11 5.79 18.87 7.12
C LEU A 11 6.38 17.59 7.69
N SER A 12 6.13 16.44 7.06
CA SER A 12 6.72 15.15 7.45
C SER A 12 8.22 15.10 7.23
N ILE A 13 8.76 15.78 6.20
CA ILE A 13 10.21 15.92 6.01
C ILE A 13 10.83 16.68 7.18
N VAL A 14 10.22 17.80 7.59
CA VAL A 14 10.68 18.59 8.73
C VAL A 14 10.57 17.79 10.04
N GLY A 15 9.43 17.11 10.23
CA GLY A 15 9.20 16.23 11.39
C GLY A 15 10.22 15.09 11.46
N LEU A 16 10.54 14.48 10.32
CA LEU A 16 11.57 13.44 10.22
C LEU A 16 12.95 14.00 10.57
N ALA A 17 13.32 15.18 10.08
CA ALA A 17 14.62 15.80 10.40
C ALA A 17 14.75 16.13 11.89
N ALA A 18 13.67 16.62 12.51
CA ALA A 18 13.60 16.87 13.94
C ALA A 18 13.69 15.57 14.74
N ALA A 19 12.96 14.53 14.35
CA ALA A 19 13.00 13.21 14.98
C ALA A 19 14.39 12.58 14.89
N THR A 20 15.03 12.61 13.71
CA THR A 20 16.40 12.14 13.51
C THR A 20 17.37 12.88 14.42
N SER A 21 17.28 14.23 14.48
CA SER A 21 18.16 15.04 15.33
C SER A 21 17.99 14.74 16.82
N ALA A 22 16.75 14.50 17.27
CA ALA A 22 16.43 14.29 18.69
C ALA A 22 16.72 12.87 19.20
N THR A 23 16.79 11.87 18.31
CA THR A 23 16.89 10.45 18.71
C THR A 23 18.25 9.86 18.37
N VAL A 24 18.50 9.59 17.08
CA VAL A 24 19.70 8.93 16.58
C VAL A 24 20.85 9.90 16.26
N GLY A 25 20.57 11.19 16.15
CA GLY A 25 21.52 12.18 15.67
C GLY A 25 21.86 12.00 14.18
N TRP A 26 22.84 12.75 13.68
CA TRP A 26 23.26 12.71 12.27
C TRP A 26 24.53 11.90 12.01
N GLY A 27 25.14 11.38 13.09
CA GLY A 27 26.38 10.62 13.05
C GLY A 27 26.16 9.14 12.78
N GLU A 28 27.17 8.35 13.10
CA GLU A 28 27.11 6.89 13.06
C GLU A 28 26.25 6.36 14.22
N VAL A 29 25.25 5.54 13.88
CA VAL A 29 24.32 4.92 14.83
C VAL A 29 24.77 3.50 15.17
N GLY A 30 25.39 2.81 14.20
CA GLY A 30 25.95 1.48 14.38
C GLY A 30 26.24 0.81 13.04
N THR A 31 26.84 -0.38 13.10
CA THR A 31 27.18 -1.16 11.90
C THR A 31 26.35 -2.44 11.87
N VAL A 32 25.57 -2.62 10.80
CA VAL A 32 24.78 -3.84 10.58
C VAL A 32 25.26 -4.50 9.30
N ALA A 33 25.65 -5.77 9.38
CA ALA A 33 26.15 -6.55 8.25
C ALA A 33 27.30 -5.87 7.46
N GLY A 34 28.17 -5.13 8.15
CA GLY A 34 29.31 -4.42 7.54
C GLY A 34 28.97 -3.05 6.93
N ILE A 35 27.71 -2.60 6.99
CA ILE A 35 27.28 -1.28 6.53
C ILE A 35 27.19 -0.35 7.74
N SER A 36 27.95 0.75 7.72
CA SER A 36 27.83 1.82 8.71
C SER A 36 26.51 2.56 8.49
N ILE A 37 25.59 2.40 9.44
CA ILE A 37 24.30 3.08 9.44
C ILE A 37 24.51 4.45 10.08
N THR A 38 24.28 5.50 9.29
CA THR A 38 24.32 6.87 9.78
C THR A 38 22.91 7.46 9.85
N GLY A 39 22.69 8.40 10.77
CA GLY A 39 21.42 9.12 10.86
C GLY A 39 21.06 9.87 9.57
N LYS A 40 22.07 10.31 8.80
CA LYS A 40 21.88 10.87 7.45
C LYS A 40 21.29 9.85 6.48
N ASN A 41 21.83 8.63 6.44
CA ASN A 41 21.30 7.57 5.59
C ASN A 41 19.86 7.20 5.98
N LEU A 42 19.57 7.14 7.28
CA LEU A 42 18.21 6.87 7.77
C LEU A 42 17.23 7.99 7.41
N PHE A 43 17.66 9.25 7.49
CA PHE A 43 16.86 10.38 7.02
C PHE A 43 16.56 10.25 5.52
N ILE A 44 17.56 9.93 4.70
CA ILE A 44 17.38 9.69 3.26
C ILE A 44 16.42 8.51 3.01
N CYS A 45 16.52 7.42 3.78
CA CYS A 45 15.56 6.32 3.70
C CYS A 45 14.12 6.77 3.98
N GLY A 46 13.91 7.62 4.98
CA GLY A 46 12.60 8.22 5.24
C GLY A 46 12.09 9.08 4.08
N LEU A 47 12.98 9.88 3.45
CA LEU A 47 12.63 10.62 2.23
C LEU A 47 12.25 9.70 1.07
N ILE A 48 12.95 8.58 0.90
CA ILE A 48 12.61 7.56 -0.11
C ILE A 48 11.21 6.99 0.19
N GLY A 49 10.86 6.75 1.45
CA GLY A 49 9.50 6.34 1.83
C GLY A 49 8.43 7.36 1.41
N LEU A 50 8.67 8.65 1.66
CA LEU A 50 7.76 9.72 1.19
C LEU A 50 7.67 9.78 -0.34
N LEU A 51 8.79 9.61 -1.03
CA LEU A 51 8.83 9.55 -2.49
C LEU A 51 8.03 8.37 -3.04
N VAL A 52 8.22 7.17 -2.48
CA VAL A 52 7.45 5.97 -2.82
C VAL A 52 5.97 6.21 -2.64
N THR A 53 5.57 6.84 -1.52
CA THR A 53 4.16 7.22 -1.30
C THR A 53 3.65 8.14 -2.39
N GLY A 54 4.38 9.21 -2.70
CA GLY A 54 3.99 10.16 -3.76
C GLY A 54 3.87 9.49 -5.13
N LEU A 55 4.80 8.61 -5.48
CA LEU A 55 4.75 7.86 -6.75
C LEU A 55 3.54 6.93 -6.81
N ILE A 56 3.26 6.18 -5.74
CA ILE A 56 2.08 5.30 -5.68
C ILE A 56 0.80 6.12 -5.85
N VAL A 57 0.68 7.26 -5.17
CA VAL A 57 -0.48 8.16 -5.28
C VAL A 57 -0.69 8.60 -6.74
N VAL A 58 0.37 9.08 -7.40
CA VAL A 58 0.30 9.56 -8.80
C VAL A 58 -0.03 8.43 -9.77
N ILE A 59 0.57 7.26 -9.59
CA ILE A 59 0.30 6.09 -10.44
C ILE A 59 -1.15 5.65 -10.28
N THR A 60 -1.65 5.53 -9.04
CA THR A 60 -3.03 5.13 -8.78
C THR A 60 -4.03 6.14 -9.36
N GLU A 61 -3.77 7.45 -9.22
CA GLU A 61 -4.59 8.49 -9.85
C GLU A 61 -4.61 8.35 -11.38
N TYR A 62 -3.49 8.03 -12.01
CA TYR A 62 -3.44 7.85 -13.46
C TYR A 62 -4.33 6.68 -13.94
N TYR A 63 -4.37 5.58 -13.19
CA TYR A 63 -5.18 4.40 -13.54
C TYR A 63 -6.66 4.50 -13.16
N THR A 64 -7.03 5.44 -12.27
CA THR A 64 -8.40 5.52 -11.72
C THR A 64 -9.10 6.86 -11.97
N GLY A 65 -8.36 7.92 -12.29
CA GLY A 65 -8.90 9.24 -12.55
C GLY A 65 -9.58 9.35 -13.92
N THR A 66 -10.65 10.14 -13.96
CA THR A 66 -11.35 10.50 -15.21
C THR A 66 -10.43 11.28 -16.16
N ASN A 67 -10.68 11.19 -17.47
CA ASN A 67 -9.88 11.85 -18.52
C ASN A 67 -8.43 11.34 -18.63
N LYS A 68 -8.15 10.13 -18.17
CA LYS A 68 -6.87 9.44 -18.35
C LYS A 68 -7.04 8.26 -19.31
N ARG A 69 -5.96 7.85 -19.99
CA ARG A 69 -5.95 6.75 -20.97
C ARG A 69 -6.66 5.49 -20.45
N PRO A 70 -6.36 4.97 -19.24
CA PRO A 70 -6.90 3.68 -18.80
C PRO A 70 -8.42 3.72 -18.57
N VAL A 71 -8.93 4.77 -17.92
CA VAL A 71 -10.38 4.93 -17.69
C VAL A 71 -11.11 5.23 -18.99
N ASN A 72 -10.54 6.08 -19.86
CA ASN A 72 -11.13 6.40 -21.15
C ASN A 72 -11.22 5.17 -22.06
N SER A 73 -10.23 4.26 -22.02
CA SER A 73 -10.29 3.03 -22.84
C SER A 73 -11.39 2.07 -22.38
N ILE A 74 -11.65 1.98 -21.07
CA ILE A 74 -12.78 1.22 -20.50
C ILE A 74 -14.11 1.84 -20.93
N ALA A 75 -14.24 3.17 -20.83
CA ALA A 75 -15.43 3.88 -21.26
C ALA A 75 -15.71 3.68 -22.77
N GLN A 76 -14.68 3.71 -23.62
CA GLN A 76 -14.84 3.42 -25.05
C GLN A 76 -15.21 1.96 -25.32
N ALA A 77 -14.67 1.01 -24.54
CA ALA A 77 -15.05 -0.40 -24.65
C ALA A 77 -16.53 -0.63 -24.30
N SER A 78 -17.15 0.24 -23.49
CA SER A 78 -18.59 0.17 -23.19
C SER A 78 -19.48 0.40 -24.43
N VAL A 79 -18.98 1.05 -25.48
CA VAL A 79 -19.72 1.26 -26.74
C VAL A 79 -19.91 -0.05 -27.51
N THR A 80 -19.01 -1.02 -27.32
CA THR A 80 -19.06 -2.33 -28.02
C THR A 80 -19.75 -3.43 -27.21
N GLY A 81 -20.16 -3.14 -25.97
CA GLY A 81 -20.99 -4.02 -25.14
C GLY A 81 -20.41 -4.30 -23.74
N HIS A 82 -21.17 -5.05 -22.92
CA HIS A 82 -20.78 -5.36 -21.55
C HIS A 82 -19.55 -6.27 -21.46
N GLY A 83 -19.42 -7.26 -22.37
CA GLY A 83 -18.32 -8.20 -22.36
C GLY A 83 -16.96 -7.54 -22.64
N THR A 84 -16.91 -6.66 -23.63
CA THR A 84 -15.71 -5.88 -23.97
C THR A 84 -15.34 -4.91 -22.86
N ASN A 85 -16.33 -4.30 -22.19
CA ASN A 85 -16.10 -3.47 -21.01
C ASN A 85 -15.41 -4.25 -19.87
N VAL A 86 -15.90 -5.45 -19.55
CA VAL A 86 -15.30 -6.29 -18.49
C VAL A 86 -13.88 -6.74 -18.87
N ILE A 87 -13.68 -7.19 -20.11
CA ILE A 87 -12.35 -7.62 -20.60
C ILE A 87 -11.35 -6.45 -20.51
N GLN A 88 -11.75 -5.26 -20.98
CA GLN A 88 -10.91 -4.07 -20.94
C GLN A 88 -10.60 -3.63 -19.51
N GLY A 89 -11.58 -3.68 -18.61
CA GLY A 89 -11.39 -3.39 -17.19
C GLY A 89 -10.41 -4.36 -16.52
N LEU A 90 -10.54 -5.65 -16.77
CA LEU A 90 -9.61 -6.67 -16.26
C LEU A 90 -8.19 -6.46 -16.80
N ALA A 91 -8.05 -6.20 -18.10
CA ALA A 91 -6.75 -5.91 -18.70
C ALA A 91 -6.06 -4.70 -18.05
N VAL A 92 -6.80 -3.60 -17.85
CA VAL A 92 -6.28 -2.40 -17.16
C VAL A 92 -5.92 -2.69 -15.71
N SER A 93 -6.73 -3.52 -15.00
CA SER A 93 -6.43 -3.89 -13.62
C SER A 93 -5.09 -4.63 -13.50
N LEU A 94 -4.82 -5.59 -14.40
CA LEU A 94 -3.57 -6.33 -14.45
C LEU A 94 -2.38 -5.40 -14.78
N GLU A 95 -2.55 -4.51 -15.77
CA GLU A 95 -1.54 -3.51 -16.14
C GLU A 95 -1.18 -2.59 -14.95
N SER A 96 -2.19 -2.15 -14.20
CA SER A 96 -2.05 -1.16 -13.12
C SER A 96 -1.17 -1.62 -11.95
N THR A 97 -0.92 -2.93 -11.83
CA THR A 97 -0.07 -3.50 -10.78
C THR A 97 1.43 -3.33 -11.05
N ALA A 98 1.83 -3.17 -12.31
CA ALA A 98 3.24 -3.23 -12.70
C ALA A 98 4.05 -2.04 -12.18
N LEU A 99 3.57 -0.81 -12.41
CA LEU A 99 4.29 0.41 -12.00
C LEU A 99 4.40 0.53 -10.47
N PRO A 100 3.34 0.33 -9.66
CA PRO A 100 3.47 0.32 -8.21
C PRO A 100 4.46 -0.73 -7.70
N ALA A 101 4.46 -1.94 -8.29
CA ALA A 101 5.41 -2.99 -7.91
C ALA A 101 6.86 -2.57 -8.18
N ILE A 102 7.15 -1.96 -9.34
CA ILE A 102 8.48 -1.46 -9.68
C ILE A 102 8.92 -0.37 -8.69
N VAL A 103 8.02 0.54 -8.32
CA VAL A 103 8.30 1.58 -7.31
C VAL A 103 8.65 0.97 -5.96
N ILE A 104 7.91 -0.04 -5.52
CA ILE A 104 8.19 -0.77 -4.27
C ILE A 104 9.56 -1.46 -4.34
N VAL A 105 9.86 -2.18 -5.42
CA VAL A 105 11.16 -2.84 -5.62
C VAL A 105 12.31 -1.82 -5.58
N GLY A 106 12.17 -0.69 -6.28
CA GLY A 106 13.15 0.40 -6.25
C GLY A 106 13.34 0.97 -4.84
N GLY A 107 12.24 1.17 -4.09
CA GLY A 107 12.27 1.62 -2.70
C GLY A 107 12.97 0.62 -1.76
N ILE A 108 12.71 -0.67 -1.91
CA ILE A 108 13.38 -1.74 -1.14
C ILE A 108 14.88 -1.69 -1.37
N ILE A 109 15.31 -1.76 -2.64
CA ILE A 109 16.74 -1.82 -2.99
C ILE A 109 17.47 -0.55 -2.52
N ALA A 110 16.90 0.63 -2.78
CA ALA A 110 17.52 1.89 -2.41
C ALA A 110 17.67 2.06 -0.88
N THR A 111 16.63 1.72 -0.12
CA THR A 111 16.68 1.85 1.35
C THR A 111 17.57 0.78 1.99
N TYR A 112 17.58 -0.43 1.43
CA TYR A 112 18.44 -1.52 1.90
C TYR A 112 19.93 -1.20 1.70
N GLN A 113 20.32 -0.60 0.56
CA GLN A 113 21.71 -0.21 0.33
C GLN A 113 22.21 0.90 1.27
N LEU A 114 21.31 1.76 1.75
CA LEU A 114 21.66 2.90 2.61
C LEU A 114 21.69 2.54 4.10
N GLY A 115 20.79 1.65 4.56
CA GLY A 115 20.64 1.34 5.98
C GLY A 115 20.17 -0.08 6.28
N GLY A 116 20.30 -1.00 5.33
CA GLY A 116 19.80 -2.36 5.45
C GLY A 116 18.30 -2.43 5.73
N LEU A 117 17.88 -3.50 6.39
CA LEU A 117 16.48 -3.70 6.80
C LEU A 117 15.98 -2.59 7.74
N PHE A 118 16.87 -2.01 8.54
CA PHE A 118 16.52 -0.89 9.41
C PHE A 118 16.19 0.37 8.60
N GLY A 119 16.96 0.66 7.54
CA GLY A 119 16.66 1.72 6.58
C GLY A 119 15.29 1.54 5.93
N THR A 120 14.96 0.32 5.49
CA THR A 120 13.62 0.01 4.96
C THR A 120 12.53 0.21 6.01
N ALA A 121 12.77 -0.16 7.27
CA ALA A 121 11.83 0.07 8.37
C ALA A 121 11.57 1.57 8.63
N ILE A 122 12.60 2.41 8.56
CA ILE A 122 12.44 3.87 8.67
C ILE A 122 11.65 4.43 7.48
N ALA A 123 11.89 3.93 6.26
CA ALA A 123 11.11 4.31 5.10
C ALA A 123 9.61 4.00 5.28
N VAL A 124 9.28 2.77 5.70
CA VAL A 124 7.89 2.36 6.00
C VAL A 124 7.27 3.21 7.09
N THR A 125 8.00 3.46 8.18
CA THR A 125 7.51 4.29 9.29
C THR A 125 7.18 5.70 8.81
N THR A 126 8.01 6.26 7.92
CA THR A 126 7.78 7.59 7.36
C THR A 126 6.60 7.60 6.39
N MET A 127 6.41 6.53 5.60
CA MET A 127 5.19 6.36 4.80
C MET A 127 3.95 6.40 5.70
N LEU A 128 3.95 5.61 6.78
CA LEU A 128 2.85 5.53 7.76
C LEU A 128 2.64 6.82 8.56
N GLY A 129 3.65 7.68 8.68
CA GLY A 129 3.50 9.02 9.27
C GLY A 129 2.46 9.90 8.54
N LEU A 130 2.19 9.62 7.26
CA LEU A 130 1.16 10.29 6.48
C LEU A 130 -0.26 9.73 6.71
N ALA A 131 -0.40 8.65 7.47
CA ALA A 131 -1.65 7.90 7.59
C ALA A 131 -2.84 8.78 8.03
N GLY A 132 -2.64 9.74 8.92
CA GLY A 132 -3.71 10.65 9.35
C GLY A 132 -4.33 11.44 8.20
N MET A 133 -3.49 11.95 7.28
CA MET A 133 -3.99 12.65 6.08
C MET A 133 -4.62 11.65 5.10
N ILE A 134 -4.02 10.47 4.90
CA ILE A 134 -4.55 9.46 3.99
C ILE A 134 -5.94 8.98 4.45
N VAL A 135 -6.12 8.68 5.73
CA VAL A 135 -7.42 8.27 6.28
C VAL A 135 -8.46 9.39 6.12
N ALA A 136 -8.07 10.66 6.28
CA ALA A 136 -8.97 11.78 6.02
C ALA A 136 -9.39 11.88 4.54
N LEU A 137 -8.49 11.57 3.60
CA LEU A 137 -8.82 11.46 2.17
C LEU A 137 -9.77 10.29 1.89
N ASP A 138 -9.60 9.17 2.59
CA ASP A 138 -10.45 7.99 2.41
C ASP A 138 -11.88 8.26 2.89
N ALA A 139 -12.00 8.90 4.06
CA ALA A 139 -13.30 9.28 4.64
C ALA A 139 -14.06 10.32 3.81
N PHE A 140 -13.38 11.14 3.01
CA PHE A 140 -14.02 12.12 2.12
C PHE A 140 -14.97 11.45 1.13
N GLY A 141 -14.58 10.31 0.54
CA GLY A 141 -15.36 9.64 -0.50
C GLY A 141 -16.76 9.16 -0.05
N PRO A 142 -16.89 8.37 1.04
CA PRO A 142 -18.19 7.96 1.56
C PRO A 142 -19.07 9.13 2.01
N VAL A 143 -18.47 10.23 2.49
CA VAL A 143 -19.22 11.43 2.88
C VAL A 143 -19.85 12.10 1.65
N THR A 144 -19.11 12.22 0.55
CA THR A 144 -19.64 12.84 -0.68
C THR A 144 -20.68 11.98 -1.39
N ASP A 145 -20.49 10.66 -1.37
CA ASP A 145 -21.42 9.67 -1.91
C ASP A 145 -22.80 9.75 -1.20
N ASN A 146 -22.78 9.69 0.14
CA ASN A 146 -23.99 9.83 0.95
C ASN A 146 -24.67 11.21 0.79
N ALA A 147 -23.89 12.28 0.63
CA ALA A 147 -24.44 13.60 0.36
C ALA A 147 -25.19 13.66 -0.98
N GLY A 148 -24.67 13.00 -2.02
CA GLY A 148 -25.34 12.86 -3.31
C GLY A 148 -26.64 12.07 -3.20
N GLY A 149 -26.61 10.93 -2.48
CA GLY A 149 -27.80 10.13 -2.21
C GLY A 149 -28.89 10.89 -1.44
N ILE A 150 -28.53 11.65 -0.40
CA ILE A 150 -29.46 12.52 0.33
C ILE A 150 -30.07 13.58 -0.59
N ALA A 151 -29.26 14.22 -1.45
CA ALA A 151 -29.74 15.24 -2.37
C ALA A 151 -30.77 14.68 -3.37
N GLU A 152 -30.56 13.45 -3.85
CA GLU A 152 -31.48 12.75 -4.76
C GLU A 152 -32.77 12.33 -4.04
N MET A 153 -32.66 11.68 -2.87
CA MET A 153 -33.83 11.24 -2.09
C MET A 153 -34.68 12.41 -1.57
N ALA A 154 -34.06 13.57 -1.30
CA ALA A 154 -34.75 14.77 -0.85
C ALA A 154 -35.32 15.62 -1.99
N GLY A 155 -35.14 15.23 -3.26
CA GLY A 155 -35.65 15.95 -4.42
C GLY A 155 -35.04 17.34 -4.61
N LEU A 156 -33.77 17.54 -4.23
CA LEU A 156 -33.09 18.83 -4.36
C LEU A 156 -32.86 19.23 -5.83
N PRO A 157 -32.62 20.53 -6.11
CA PRO A 157 -32.36 21.01 -7.48
C PRO A 157 -31.17 20.32 -8.15
N LYS A 158 -31.20 20.24 -9.49
CA LYS A 158 -30.17 19.54 -10.29
C LYS A 158 -28.77 20.11 -10.12
N GLU A 159 -28.66 21.38 -9.80
CA GLU A 159 -27.39 22.07 -9.55
C GLU A 159 -26.67 21.51 -8.31
N VAL A 160 -27.44 21.12 -7.29
CA VAL A 160 -26.92 20.43 -6.09
C VAL A 160 -26.39 19.06 -6.49
N ARG A 161 -27.14 18.31 -7.31
CA ARG A 161 -26.73 16.98 -7.76
C ARG A 161 -25.49 17.02 -8.64
N HIS A 162 -25.41 17.97 -9.57
CA HIS A 162 -24.23 18.18 -10.41
C HIS A 162 -22.97 18.46 -9.56
N SER A 163 -23.13 19.22 -8.47
CA SER A 163 -22.04 19.50 -7.54
C SER A 163 -21.63 18.25 -6.74
N THR A 164 -22.59 17.46 -6.24
CA THR A 164 -22.29 16.23 -5.50
C THR A 164 -21.72 15.13 -6.38
N ASP A 165 -22.16 14.98 -7.63
CA ASP A 165 -21.62 14.00 -8.57
C ASP A 165 -20.15 14.31 -8.92
N ALA A 166 -19.82 15.60 -9.09
CA ALA A 166 -18.43 16.02 -9.28
C ALA A 166 -17.56 15.71 -8.06
N LEU A 167 -18.10 15.86 -6.84
CA LEU A 167 -17.41 15.52 -5.60
C LEU A 167 -17.25 14.00 -5.42
N ASP A 168 -18.26 13.20 -5.75
CA ASP A 168 -18.19 11.74 -5.67
C ASP A 168 -17.19 11.15 -6.67
N ALA A 169 -17.12 11.68 -7.90
CA ALA A 169 -16.11 11.28 -8.87
C ALA A 169 -14.67 11.48 -8.34
N VAL A 170 -14.43 12.61 -7.65
CA VAL A 170 -13.16 12.86 -6.95
C VAL A 170 -12.99 11.89 -5.78
N GLY A 171 -14.05 11.67 -5.00
CA GLY A 171 -14.12 10.72 -3.89
C GLY A 171 -13.68 9.31 -4.29
N ASN A 172 -14.18 8.80 -5.41
CA ASN A 172 -13.85 7.47 -5.95
C ASN A 172 -12.37 7.35 -6.35
N THR A 173 -11.79 8.39 -6.93
CA THR A 173 -10.35 8.45 -7.21
C THR A 173 -9.55 8.46 -5.90
N THR A 174 -9.97 9.23 -4.90
CA THR A 174 -9.28 9.27 -3.61
C THR A 174 -9.36 7.96 -2.82
N LYS A 175 -10.52 7.26 -2.85
CA LYS A 175 -10.68 5.90 -2.31
C LYS A 175 -9.71 4.90 -2.96
N ALA A 176 -9.40 5.08 -4.24
CA ALA A 176 -8.41 4.23 -4.91
C ALA A 176 -6.98 4.56 -4.45
N VAL A 177 -6.64 5.85 -4.40
CA VAL A 177 -5.32 6.33 -3.94
C VAL A 177 -5.00 5.84 -2.53
N THR A 178 -5.98 5.88 -1.62
CA THR A 178 -5.83 5.44 -0.22
C THR A 178 -5.60 3.93 -0.14
N LYS A 179 -6.33 3.13 -0.94
CA LYS A 179 -6.09 1.69 -1.09
C LYS A 179 -4.70 1.39 -1.66
N GLY A 180 -4.27 2.13 -2.68
CA GLY A 180 -2.94 2.00 -3.28
C GLY A 180 -1.84 2.25 -2.25
N TYR A 181 -1.96 3.32 -1.47
CA TYR A 181 -1.07 3.61 -0.35
C TYR A 181 -1.07 2.52 0.71
N ALA A 182 -2.24 2.02 1.12
CA ALA A 182 -2.36 0.97 2.12
C ALA A 182 -1.66 -0.32 1.65
N ILE A 183 -1.84 -0.72 0.40
CA ILE A 183 -1.19 -1.90 -0.18
C ILE A 183 0.33 -1.69 -0.29
N GLY A 184 0.77 -0.52 -0.77
CA GLY A 184 2.20 -0.23 -0.92
C GLY A 184 2.95 -0.20 0.42
N SER A 185 2.36 0.44 1.43
CA SER A 185 2.91 0.46 2.79
C SER A 185 2.85 -0.91 3.45
N ALA A 186 1.78 -1.69 3.24
CA ALA A 186 1.69 -3.06 3.72
C ALA A 186 2.74 -3.99 3.09
N GLY A 187 3.02 -3.85 1.79
CA GLY A 187 4.04 -4.64 1.10
C GLY A 187 5.44 -4.42 1.67
N LEU A 188 5.84 -3.15 1.85
CA LEU A 188 7.11 -2.82 2.49
C LEU A 188 7.12 -3.18 3.99
N GLY A 189 6.00 -2.99 4.69
CA GLY A 189 5.85 -3.38 6.08
C GLY A 189 5.97 -4.89 6.30
N ALA A 190 5.43 -5.70 5.39
CA ALA A 190 5.55 -7.15 5.42
C ALA A 190 7.02 -7.59 5.32
N LEU A 191 7.84 -6.92 4.52
CA LEU A 191 9.28 -7.18 4.45
C LEU A 191 9.98 -6.89 5.79
N VAL A 192 9.61 -5.80 6.47
CA VAL A 192 10.15 -5.43 7.78
C VAL A 192 9.73 -6.43 8.85
N LEU A 193 8.46 -6.83 8.85
CA LEU A 193 7.95 -7.85 9.77
C LEU A 193 8.59 -9.22 9.50
N PHE A 194 8.83 -9.56 8.24
CA PHE A 194 9.54 -10.79 7.86
C PHE A 194 11.00 -10.78 8.34
N ALA A 195 11.68 -9.63 8.26
CA ALA A 195 13.00 -9.46 8.83
C ALA A 195 13.01 -9.62 10.35
N ALA A 196 12.04 -9.04 11.06
CA ALA A 196 11.88 -9.22 12.50
C ALA A 196 11.63 -10.70 12.85
N TYR A 197 10.72 -11.36 12.13
CA TYR A 197 10.44 -12.78 12.27
C TYR A 197 11.69 -13.65 12.08
N SER A 198 12.48 -13.39 11.05
CA SER A 198 13.74 -14.11 10.78
C SER A 198 14.76 -13.93 11.91
N ASN A 199 14.90 -12.71 12.43
CA ASN A 199 15.80 -12.42 13.56
C ASN A 199 15.34 -13.08 14.85
N ASP A 200 14.04 -13.08 15.14
CA ASP A 200 13.48 -13.73 16.32
C ASP A 200 13.69 -15.25 16.26
N LEU A 201 13.46 -15.87 15.11
CA LEU A 201 13.75 -17.30 14.93
C LEU A 201 15.22 -17.63 15.18
N ARG A 202 16.14 -16.81 14.66
CA ARG A 202 17.58 -16.97 14.90
C ARG A 202 17.91 -16.85 16.39
N PHE A 203 17.33 -15.85 17.06
CA PHE A 203 17.51 -15.64 18.49
C PHE A 203 17.01 -16.83 19.30
N PHE A 204 15.79 -17.31 19.05
CA PHE A 204 15.22 -18.43 19.79
C PHE A 204 15.94 -19.76 19.50
N ALA A 205 16.32 -20.01 18.24
CA ALA A 205 17.09 -21.19 17.86
C ALA A 205 18.48 -21.22 18.53
N ALA A 206 19.16 -20.06 18.63
CA ALA A 206 20.44 -19.94 19.32
C ALA A 206 20.33 -20.13 20.85
N ASN A 207 19.13 -19.93 21.42
CA ASN A 207 18.85 -20.06 22.85
C ASN A 207 17.93 -21.26 23.15
N GLY A 208 18.08 -22.37 22.41
CA GLY A 208 17.23 -23.55 22.52
C GLY A 208 17.14 -24.15 23.93
N ASP A 209 18.17 -23.99 24.76
CA ASP A 209 18.15 -24.45 26.17
C ASP A 209 17.12 -23.69 27.03
N LYS A 210 16.86 -22.42 26.71
CA LYS A 210 15.86 -21.58 27.37
C LYS A 210 14.48 -21.67 26.68
N TYR A 211 14.47 -21.99 25.39
CA TYR A 211 13.27 -22.11 24.58
C TYR A 211 13.19 -23.50 23.93
N PRO A 212 12.74 -24.53 24.67
CA PRO A 212 12.82 -25.94 24.24
C PRO A 212 12.12 -26.24 22.90
N TYR A 213 11.09 -25.45 22.55
CA TYR A 213 10.38 -25.58 21.27
C TYR A 213 11.29 -25.32 20.05
N PHE A 214 12.36 -24.53 20.22
CA PHE A 214 13.30 -24.17 19.16
C PHE A 214 14.60 -24.97 19.22
N GLN A 215 14.71 -25.94 20.15
CA GLN A 215 15.90 -26.75 20.31
C GLN A 215 16.11 -27.66 19.08
N GLY A 216 17.34 -27.71 18.57
CA GLY A 216 17.68 -28.56 17.42
C GLY A 216 17.17 -28.06 16.06
N MET A 217 16.65 -26.84 15.98
CA MET A 217 16.15 -26.24 14.73
C MET A 217 17.23 -26.03 13.66
N GLY A 218 18.51 -25.95 14.06
CA GLY A 218 19.63 -25.71 13.16
C GLY A 218 19.73 -24.24 12.71
N ASP A 219 20.42 -24.00 11.59
CA ASP A 219 20.57 -22.65 11.03
C ASP A 219 19.28 -22.20 10.32
N VAL A 220 18.80 -21.01 10.65
CA VAL A 220 17.55 -20.46 10.10
C VAL A 220 17.83 -19.85 8.72
N SER A 221 17.45 -20.58 7.68
CA SER A 221 17.61 -20.19 6.28
C SER A 221 16.29 -20.21 5.50
N PHE A 222 16.09 -19.19 4.67
CA PHE A 222 14.96 -19.06 3.74
C PHE A 222 15.42 -19.16 2.28
N ASP A 223 16.44 -19.98 2.01
CA ASP A 223 16.96 -20.20 0.67
C ASP A 223 15.86 -20.81 -0.24
N LEU A 224 15.73 -20.27 -1.45
CA LEU A 224 14.83 -20.78 -2.48
C LEU A 224 15.26 -22.16 -3.01
N SER A 225 16.49 -22.60 -2.72
CA SER A 225 16.92 -23.98 -2.96
C SER A 225 16.22 -25.00 -2.04
N ASN A 226 15.67 -24.54 -0.91
CA ASN A 226 14.93 -25.39 0.03
C ASN A 226 13.49 -25.62 -0.48
N PRO A 227 13.08 -26.88 -0.76
CA PRO A 227 11.75 -27.18 -1.29
C PRO A 227 10.62 -26.78 -0.34
N TYR A 228 10.85 -26.76 0.98
CA TYR A 228 9.83 -26.33 1.95
C TYR A 228 9.57 -24.82 1.88
N VAL A 229 10.59 -24.01 1.58
CA VAL A 229 10.44 -22.56 1.39
C VAL A 229 9.64 -22.28 0.12
N VAL A 230 9.96 -22.97 -0.98
CA VAL A 230 9.21 -22.83 -2.25
C VAL A 230 7.76 -23.29 -2.10
N ALA A 231 7.52 -24.43 -1.42
CA ALA A 231 6.17 -24.88 -1.11
C ALA A 231 5.40 -23.85 -0.27
N GLY A 232 6.05 -23.25 0.73
CA GLY A 232 5.50 -22.17 1.55
C GLY A 232 5.18 -20.92 0.73
N LEU A 233 6.02 -20.53 -0.23
CA LEU A 233 5.77 -19.38 -1.12
C LEU A 233 4.56 -19.60 -2.04
N ILE A 234 4.43 -20.79 -2.65
CA ILE A 234 3.28 -21.14 -3.48
C ILE A 234 2.00 -21.19 -2.63
N PHE A 235 2.08 -21.82 -1.45
CA PHE A 235 0.96 -21.86 -0.51
C PHE A 235 0.56 -20.48 0.01
N GLY A 236 1.53 -19.60 0.29
CA GLY A 236 1.25 -18.21 0.65
C GLY A 236 0.59 -17.45 -0.49
N GLY A 237 1.08 -17.62 -1.72
CA GLY A 237 0.56 -16.94 -2.91
C GLY A 237 -0.87 -17.33 -3.30
N LEU A 238 -1.30 -18.56 -3.02
CA LEU A 238 -2.68 -19.00 -3.31
C LEU A 238 -3.71 -18.44 -2.32
N ILE A 239 -3.31 -18.10 -1.09
CA ILE A 239 -4.24 -17.64 -0.04
C ILE A 239 -5.03 -16.39 -0.46
N PRO A 240 -4.42 -15.30 -0.99
CA PRO A 240 -5.16 -14.13 -1.46
C PRO A 240 -6.19 -14.44 -2.55
N TYR A 241 -5.87 -15.37 -3.47
CA TYR A 241 -6.80 -15.79 -4.53
C TYR A 241 -8.00 -16.56 -3.96
N LEU A 242 -7.73 -17.51 -3.05
CA LEU A 242 -8.78 -18.29 -2.40
C LEU A 242 -9.70 -17.38 -1.57
N PHE A 243 -9.11 -16.48 -0.79
CA PHE A 243 -9.85 -15.49 -0.01
C PHE A 243 -10.70 -14.59 -0.92
N GLY A 244 -10.12 -14.08 -2.01
CA GLY A 244 -10.85 -13.27 -3.00
C GLY A 244 -12.04 -14.01 -3.60
N GLY A 245 -11.87 -15.28 -3.96
CA GLY A 245 -12.96 -16.14 -4.45
C GLY A 245 -14.10 -16.28 -3.44
N ILE A 246 -13.77 -16.62 -2.19
CA ILE A 246 -14.75 -16.77 -1.10
C ILE A 246 -15.50 -15.45 -0.87
N ALA A 247 -14.78 -14.33 -0.81
CA ALA A 247 -15.37 -13.00 -0.62
C ALA A 247 -16.31 -12.61 -1.76
N MET A 248 -15.90 -12.81 -3.02
CA MET A 248 -16.74 -12.53 -4.19
C MET A 248 -18.01 -13.39 -4.21
N THR A 249 -17.91 -14.69 -3.92
CA THR A 249 -19.09 -15.57 -3.86
C THR A 249 -20.02 -15.18 -2.71
N ALA A 250 -19.48 -14.73 -1.57
CA ALA A 250 -20.28 -14.24 -0.45
C ALA A 250 -21.09 -12.99 -0.82
N VAL A 251 -20.45 -12.01 -1.48
CA VAL A 251 -21.14 -10.81 -1.99
C VAL A 251 -22.18 -11.17 -3.05
N GLY A 252 -21.87 -12.08 -3.97
CA GLY A 252 -22.81 -12.52 -5.00
C GLY A 252 -24.08 -13.17 -4.43
N ARG A 253 -23.96 -13.99 -3.38
CA ARG A 253 -25.13 -14.56 -2.69
C ARG A 253 -26.00 -13.49 -2.03
N ALA A 254 -25.37 -12.54 -1.31
CA ALA A 254 -26.11 -11.46 -0.64
C ALA A 254 -26.77 -10.50 -1.64
N ALA A 255 -26.08 -10.16 -2.73
CA ALA A 255 -26.66 -9.35 -3.79
C ALA A 255 -27.85 -10.06 -4.47
N GLY A 256 -27.74 -11.37 -4.71
CA GLY A 256 -28.83 -12.17 -5.27
C GLY A 256 -30.09 -12.15 -4.39
N SER A 257 -29.94 -12.30 -3.07
CA SER A 257 -31.09 -12.23 -2.15
C SER A 257 -31.76 -10.86 -2.12
N ILE A 258 -31.02 -9.76 -2.31
CA ILE A 258 -31.59 -8.40 -2.37
C ILE A 258 -32.39 -8.19 -3.66
N VAL A 259 -32.01 -8.86 -4.76
CA VAL A 259 -32.73 -8.75 -6.04
C VAL A 259 -34.03 -9.57 -6.02
N GLU A 260 -34.07 -10.65 -5.24
CA GLU A 260 -35.26 -11.48 -5.05
C GLU A 260 -36.27 -10.89 -4.05
N GLU A 261 -35.85 -9.95 -3.21
CA GLU A 261 -36.68 -9.20 -2.25
C GLU A 261 -37.40 -8.01 -2.92
#